data_AF-A0A8T5H0R6-F1
#
_entry.id   AF-A0A8T5H0R6-F1
#
_cell.length_a   1.000
_cell.length_b   1.000
_cell.length_c   1.000
_cell.angle_alpha   90.00
_cell.angle_beta   90.00
_cell.angle_gamma   90.00
#
_symmetry.space_group_name_H-M   'P 1'
#
loop_
_entity.id
_entity.type
_entity.pdbx_description
1 polymer ?
#
loop_
_entity_poly.entity_id
_entity_poly.type
_entity_poly.pdbx_seq_one_letter_code
_entity_poly.pdbx_strand_id
1 'polypeptide(L)'
;YGTDPRSEDSHPGLLDPPVEPDPPEKWIDEDDFDWESTPGAGQTISVGHDDDGDCDREDRTESQKDSNDNGIPCDIVLEGPRVGMEESGFTVDADSFVDEDPDDAAYAKEAIHRASILAIGKLGFVFIIGIFVPLFLATGLIRDEMSSGTMHYMLSKPIARTEVFLYRILGYLGIVWPYLAILVFISALVTGLAGPSDSFFRFSEFGIWLSVLFAAMLATLVYGMLFCFFGVLWRYGVILAIPFAAWELGMALLSMGMPDASILRFSVIGWSLTIIDSAAMLVWPDLDLFVQMGTWGGDGDGTGLFGSSIEGAVPLSYFSSKPGLGDIGPFLSMLIASLVLIVQAAGLWLIGGLLFKGKEIE
;
A
#
# COMPACT_ATOMS: atom_id res chain seq x y z
N TYR A 1 -43.02 23.63 9.62
CA TYR A 1 -43.43 24.72 8.71
C TYR A 1 -42.17 25.20 8.01
N GLY A 2 -42.04 24.95 6.70
CA GLY A 2 -40.81 25.21 5.93
C GLY A 2 -40.87 26.51 5.10
N THR A 3 -39.71 26.99 4.69
CA THR A 3 -39.49 28.14 3.81
C THR A 3 -40.07 27.91 2.41
N ASP A 4 -40.76 28.91 1.86
CA ASP A 4 -41.32 28.86 0.49
C ASP A 4 -40.26 29.33 -0.52
N PRO A 5 -39.71 28.45 -1.39
CA PRO A 5 -38.66 28.79 -2.34
C PRO A 5 -39.12 29.75 -3.46
N ARG A 6 -40.40 30.17 -3.49
CA ARG A 6 -40.93 31.15 -4.45
C ARG A 6 -41.13 32.55 -3.86
N SER A 7 -40.82 32.76 -2.59
CA SER A 7 -40.96 34.05 -1.92
C SER A 7 -39.60 34.59 -1.54
N GLU A 8 -39.20 35.70 -2.17
CA GLU A 8 -37.94 36.40 -1.86
C GLU A 8 -37.88 36.92 -0.42
N ASP A 9 -39.00 37.01 0.29
CA ASP A 9 -39.08 37.45 1.70
C ASP A 9 -39.23 36.27 2.70
N SER A 10 -39.22 35.02 2.22
CA SER A 10 -39.27 33.84 3.09
C SER A 10 -37.88 33.53 3.64
N HIS A 11 -37.47 34.32 4.63
CA HIS A 11 -36.25 34.08 5.41
C HIS A 11 -36.64 33.54 6.79
N PRO A 12 -35.95 32.52 7.33
CA PRO A 12 -36.20 32.04 8.69
C PRO A 12 -35.83 33.06 9.80
N GLY A 13 -35.22 34.21 9.45
CA GLY A 13 -34.71 35.20 10.41
C GLY A 13 -35.68 36.30 10.88
N LEU A 14 -36.99 36.18 10.65
CA LEU A 14 -37.98 37.22 11.03
C LEU A 14 -39.10 36.73 11.95
N LEU A 15 -38.92 35.57 12.59
CA LEU A 15 -39.76 35.17 13.71
C LEU A 15 -39.35 35.98 14.96
N ASP A 16 -40.31 36.40 15.78
CA ASP A 16 -40.07 37.05 17.07
C ASP A 16 -40.57 36.10 18.17
N PRO A 17 -39.67 35.46 18.93
CA PRO A 17 -38.22 35.61 18.90
C PRO A 17 -37.58 34.90 17.68
N PRO A 18 -36.42 35.39 17.19
CA PRO A 18 -35.71 34.75 16.09
C PRO A 18 -35.29 33.35 16.52
N VAL A 19 -35.56 32.36 15.66
CA VAL A 19 -34.96 31.04 15.82
C VAL A 19 -33.46 31.23 15.66
N GLU A 20 -32.73 30.95 16.73
CA GLU A 20 -31.26 31.00 16.70
C GLU A 20 -30.78 30.03 15.63
N PRO A 21 -29.88 30.44 14.71
CA PRO A 21 -29.30 29.50 13.77
C PRO A 21 -28.61 28.40 14.56
N ASP A 22 -28.88 27.16 14.19
CA ASP A 22 -28.21 26.00 14.75
C ASP A 22 -26.67 26.15 14.60
N PRO A 23 -25.89 25.60 15.54
CA PRO A 23 -24.43 25.61 15.43
C PRO A 23 -23.99 24.87 14.15
N PRO A 24 -22.85 25.26 13.54
CA PRO A 24 -22.32 24.57 12.36
C PRO A 24 -22.07 23.08 12.58
N GLU A 25 -21.73 22.68 13.81
CA GLU A 25 -21.51 21.29 14.25
C GLU A 25 -22.74 20.39 14.11
N LYS A 26 -23.90 20.96 13.77
CA LYS A 26 -25.16 20.24 13.51
C LYS A 26 -25.50 20.15 12.01
N TRP A 27 -24.56 20.60 11.15
CA TRP A 27 -24.73 20.63 9.69
C TRP A 27 -23.41 20.35 8.91
N ILE A 28 -22.27 20.25 9.62
CA ILE A 28 -20.91 20.16 9.08
C ILE A 28 -20.09 19.35 10.07
N ASP A 29 -19.48 18.26 9.58
CA ASP A 29 -18.72 17.31 10.41
C ASP A 29 -19.60 16.87 11.62
N GLU A 30 -20.83 16.43 11.31
CA GLU A 30 -21.94 16.23 12.27
C GLU A 30 -21.68 15.03 13.18
N ASP A 31 -21.35 13.88 12.58
CA ASP A 31 -21.06 12.63 13.27
C ASP A 31 -19.71 12.03 12.81
N ASP A 32 -18.75 11.88 13.72
CA ASP A 32 -17.45 11.27 13.41
C ASP A 32 -17.54 9.73 13.33
N PHE A 33 -16.62 9.09 12.58
CA PHE A 33 -16.54 7.63 12.56
C PHE A 33 -16.15 7.05 13.93
N ASP A 34 -17.09 6.39 14.60
CA ASP A 34 -16.91 5.81 15.93
C ASP A 34 -16.69 4.27 15.90
N TRP A 35 -16.18 3.72 14.79
CA TRP A 35 -16.10 2.26 14.60
C TRP A 35 -14.90 1.66 15.34
N GLU A 36 -14.98 1.62 16.67
CA GLU A 36 -13.89 1.16 17.56
C GLU A 36 -13.55 -0.33 17.41
N SER A 37 -14.40 -1.10 16.72
CA SER A 37 -14.21 -2.54 16.55
C SER A 37 -14.34 -2.98 15.10
N THR A 38 -13.49 -3.94 14.70
CA THR A 38 -13.47 -4.51 13.35
C THR A 38 -14.02 -5.94 13.42
N PRO A 39 -15.04 -6.31 12.61
CA PRO A 39 -15.58 -7.65 12.63
C PRO A 39 -14.56 -8.66 12.08
N GLY A 40 -14.49 -9.83 12.71
CA GLY A 40 -13.79 -10.98 12.14
C GLY A 40 -14.48 -11.52 10.89
N ALA A 41 -13.82 -12.44 10.18
CA ALA A 41 -14.40 -13.04 8.97
C ALA A 41 -15.73 -13.76 9.27
N GLY A 42 -16.80 -13.37 8.56
CA GLY A 42 -18.17 -13.87 8.76
C GLY A 42 -18.81 -13.47 10.10
N GLN A 43 -18.22 -12.52 10.82
CA GLN A 43 -18.81 -11.93 12.02
C GLN A 43 -19.58 -10.66 11.64
N THR A 44 -20.69 -10.45 12.31
CA THR A 44 -21.46 -9.20 12.26
C THR A 44 -21.30 -8.50 13.60
N ILE A 45 -21.01 -7.20 13.56
CA ILE A 45 -20.97 -6.33 14.73
C ILE A 45 -21.82 -5.09 14.47
N SER A 46 -22.26 -4.47 15.54
CA SER A 46 -22.94 -3.17 15.56
C SER A 46 -21.95 -2.14 16.10
N VAL A 47 -21.79 -1.04 15.36
CA VAL A 47 -20.98 0.16 15.63
C VAL A 47 -21.82 1.39 15.22
N GLY A 48 -21.28 2.61 15.21
CA GLY A 48 -22.07 3.79 14.86
C GLY A 48 -22.73 4.37 16.10
N HIS A 49 -22.72 5.69 16.20
CA HIS A 49 -23.41 6.41 17.26
C HIS A 49 -23.94 7.73 16.72
N ASP A 50 -25.24 7.93 16.90
CA ASP A 50 -25.93 9.20 16.62
C ASP A 50 -25.49 10.27 17.64
N ASP A 51 -24.52 11.11 17.27
CA ASP A 51 -23.94 12.13 18.14
C ASP A 51 -24.79 13.41 18.18
N ASP A 52 -25.47 13.74 17.07
CA ASP A 52 -26.30 14.94 16.92
C ASP A 52 -27.78 14.73 17.32
N GLY A 53 -28.22 13.48 17.43
CA GLY A 53 -29.53 13.04 17.89
C GLY A 53 -30.61 13.08 16.80
N ASP A 54 -30.25 13.10 15.51
CA ASP A 54 -31.20 13.14 14.42
C ASP A 54 -31.77 11.77 14.02
N CYS A 55 -31.08 10.70 14.38
CA CYS A 55 -31.63 9.36 14.37
C CYS A 55 -32.60 9.12 15.51
N ASP A 56 -32.24 9.45 16.75
CA ASP A 56 -33.03 9.20 17.97
C ASP A 56 -34.12 10.25 18.23
N ARG A 57 -34.65 10.90 17.19
CA ARG A 57 -35.73 11.89 17.36
C ARG A 57 -37.05 11.24 17.82
N GLU A 58 -37.77 11.93 18.70
CA GLU A 58 -39.08 11.47 19.23
C GLU A 58 -40.18 11.38 18.17
N ASP A 59 -40.01 12.01 17.00
CA ASP A 59 -40.96 12.01 15.90
C ASP A 59 -40.82 10.80 14.95
N ARG A 60 -39.72 10.03 15.08
CA ARG A 60 -39.49 8.78 14.33
C ARG A 60 -40.04 7.59 15.10
N THR A 61 -40.68 6.67 14.39
CA THR A 61 -41.10 5.38 14.98
C THR A 61 -39.91 4.46 15.19
N GLU A 62 -39.98 3.52 16.12
CA GLU A 62 -38.91 2.52 16.35
C GLU A 62 -38.45 1.81 15.05
N SER A 63 -39.38 1.47 14.15
CA SER A 63 -39.05 0.86 12.85
C SER A 63 -38.45 1.81 11.80
N GLN A 64 -38.39 3.11 12.11
CA GLN A 64 -37.66 4.09 11.30
C GLN A 64 -36.30 4.39 11.91
N LYS A 65 -36.09 4.06 13.19
CA LYS A 65 -34.80 4.19 13.86
C LYS A 65 -33.91 2.97 13.61
N ASP A 66 -34.53 1.80 13.47
CA ASP A 66 -33.93 0.54 13.01
C ASP A 66 -34.34 0.31 11.55
N SER A 67 -33.67 1.00 10.62
CA SER A 67 -33.88 0.90 9.17
C SER A 67 -33.23 -0.35 8.58
N ASN A 68 -32.19 -0.88 9.23
CA ASN A 68 -31.46 -2.09 8.82
C ASN A 68 -32.10 -3.39 9.39
N ASP A 69 -33.19 -3.29 10.16
CA ASP A 69 -33.98 -4.37 10.76
C ASP A 69 -33.15 -5.34 11.65
N ASN A 70 -32.08 -4.84 12.29
CA ASN A 70 -31.20 -5.66 13.14
C ASN A 70 -31.68 -5.76 14.60
N GLY A 71 -32.68 -4.95 15.00
CA GLY A 71 -33.24 -4.89 16.35
C GLY A 71 -32.54 -3.95 17.33
N ILE A 72 -31.61 -3.11 16.86
CA ILE A 72 -30.88 -2.08 17.58
C ILE A 72 -31.14 -0.76 16.82
N PRO A 73 -31.80 0.23 17.46
CA PRO A 73 -32.07 1.49 16.77
C PRO A 73 -30.81 2.35 16.68
N CYS A 74 -30.66 3.04 15.56
CA CYS A 74 -29.62 4.05 15.31
C CYS A 74 -28.21 3.49 15.42
N ASP A 75 -27.97 2.42 14.66
CA ASP A 75 -26.65 1.79 14.58
C ASP A 75 -26.21 1.46 13.14
N ILE A 76 -24.97 1.02 13.04
CA ILE A 76 -24.33 0.56 11.82
C ILE A 76 -23.91 -0.88 11.97
N VAL A 77 -24.42 -1.72 11.07
CA VAL A 77 -24.04 -3.11 10.96
C VAL A 77 -22.82 -3.23 10.06
N LEU A 78 -21.71 -3.70 10.64
CA LEU A 78 -20.55 -4.12 9.87
C LEU A 78 -20.54 -5.65 9.73
N GLU A 79 -20.73 -6.14 8.51
CA GLU A 79 -20.48 -7.54 8.16
C GLU A 79 -19.03 -7.68 7.69
N GLY A 80 -18.26 -8.48 8.43
CA GLY A 80 -16.89 -8.82 8.07
C GLY A 80 -16.82 -9.65 6.78
N PRO A 81 -15.64 -9.72 6.14
CA PRO A 81 -15.45 -10.47 4.90
C PRO A 81 -15.90 -11.93 5.06
N ARG A 82 -16.67 -12.45 4.11
CA ARG A 82 -17.18 -13.83 4.14
C ARG A 82 -16.05 -14.83 3.95
N VAL A 83 -16.04 -15.84 4.82
CA VAL A 83 -15.02 -16.90 4.78
C VAL A 83 -15.06 -17.63 3.43
N GLY A 84 -13.97 -17.54 2.67
CA GLY A 84 -13.82 -18.20 1.37
C GLY A 84 -14.29 -17.39 0.16
N MET A 85 -14.63 -16.11 0.32
CA MET A 85 -14.87 -15.17 -0.79
C MET A 85 -13.85 -14.02 -0.72
N GLU A 86 -12.85 -14.03 -1.62
CA GLU A 86 -11.78 -13.02 -1.69
C GLU A 86 -12.31 -11.60 -2.00
N GLU A 87 -13.45 -11.49 -2.71
CA GLU A 87 -14.08 -10.23 -3.11
C GLU A 87 -15.06 -9.62 -2.10
N SER A 88 -15.47 -10.34 -1.05
CA SER A 88 -16.34 -9.73 -0.04
C SER A 88 -15.47 -8.86 0.87
N GLY A 89 -15.43 -7.56 0.58
CA GLY A 89 -14.97 -6.55 1.53
C GLY A 89 -15.87 -6.50 2.77
N PHE A 90 -15.65 -5.51 3.63
CA PHE A 90 -16.61 -5.18 4.67
C PHE A 90 -17.89 -4.67 4.00
N THR A 91 -19.03 -5.17 4.45
CA THR A 91 -20.33 -4.60 4.07
C THR A 91 -20.78 -3.70 5.20
N VAL A 92 -21.13 -2.47 4.86
CA VAL A 92 -21.65 -1.46 5.78
C VAL A 92 -23.14 -1.36 5.49
N ASP A 93 -23.97 -1.63 6.50
CA ASP A 93 -25.42 -1.48 6.44
C ASP A 93 -25.83 -0.60 7.62
N ALA A 94 -25.99 0.69 7.34
CA ALA A 94 -26.26 1.71 8.34
C ALA A 94 -27.76 1.96 8.47
N ASP A 95 -28.22 2.24 9.69
CA ASP A 95 -29.49 2.90 9.88
C ASP A 95 -29.46 4.28 9.25
N SER A 96 -30.63 4.75 8.79
CA SER A 96 -30.74 6.11 8.27
C SER A 96 -30.58 7.06 9.45
N PHE A 97 -29.73 8.07 9.37
CA PHE A 97 -29.57 8.99 10.48
C PHE A 97 -28.21 8.93 11.19
N VAL A 98 -27.30 8.02 10.81
CA VAL A 98 -26.20 7.59 11.68
C VAL A 98 -24.85 7.73 10.98
N ASP A 99 -23.89 8.36 11.67
CA ASP A 99 -22.57 8.70 11.15
C ASP A 99 -22.67 9.45 9.80
N GLU A 100 -23.65 10.35 9.69
CA GLU A 100 -23.89 11.17 8.50
C GLU A 100 -22.93 12.39 8.52
N ASP A 101 -22.22 12.63 7.41
CA ASP A 101 -21.24 13.73 7.29
C ASP A 101 -20.08 13.71 8.32
N PRO A 102 -19.15 12.73 8.24
CA PRO A 102 -17.96 12.66 9.10
C PRO A 102 -16.94 13.78 8.84
N ASP A 103 -15.96 13.99 9.74
CA ASP A 103 -14.84 14.92 9.49
C ASP A 103 -13.97 14.46 8.30
N ASP A 104 -14.40 14.86 7.12
CA ASP A 104 -13.79 14.61 5.83
C ASP A 104 -12.35 15.13 5.80
N ALA A 105 -12.08 16.25 6.48
CA ALA A 105 -10.78 16.88 6.49
C ALA A 105 -9.78 16.14 7.38
N ALA A 106 -10.21 15.55 8.49
CA ALA A 106 -9.40 14.67 9.33
C ALA A 106 -9.13 13.35 8.61
N TYR A 107 -10.17 12.73 8.06
CA TYR A 107 -10.02 11.50 7.28
C TYR A 107 -9.06 11.69 6.11
N ALA A 108 -9.25 12.74 5.30
CA ALA A 108 -8.42 13.00 4.12
C ALA A 108 -6.94 13.18 4.49
N LYS A 109 -6.64 13.88 5.60
CA LYS A 109 -5.24 14.04 6.07
C LYS A 109 -4.59 12.69 6.39
N GLU A 110 -5.28 11.82 7.12
CA GLU A 110 -4.77 10.49 7.49
C GLU A 110 -4.66 9.57 6.26
N ALA A 111 -5.71 9.53 5.42
CA ALA A 111 -5.75 8.70 4.23
C ALA A 111 -4.66 9.08 3.21
N ILE A 112 -4.50 10.38 2.93
CA ILE A 112 -3.44 10.89 2.04
C ILE A 112 -2.06 10.59 2.63
N HIS A 113 -1.89 10.74 3.94
CA HIS A 113 -0.62 10.42 4.61
C HIS A 113 -0.25 8.94 4.44
N ARG A 114 -1.16 8.01 4.78
CA ARG A 114 -0.96 6.56 4.61
C ARG A 114 -0.70 6.20 3.14
N ALA A 115 -1.50 6.75 2.22
CA ALA A 115 -1.35 6.54 0.78
C ALA A 115 0.02 7.04 0.29
N SER A 116 0.49 8.19 0.78
CA SER A 116 1.79 8.75 0.39
C SER A 116 2.97 7.87 0.82
N ILE A 117 2.91 7.30 2.02
CA ILE A 117 3.94 6.37 2.52
C ILE A 117 4.01 5.13 1.63
N LEU A 118 2.85 4.52 1.34
CA LEU A 118 2.77 3.35 0.47
C LEU A 118 3.22 3.68 -0.97
N ALA A 119 2.80 4.82 -1.53
CA ALA A 119 3.19 5.25 -2.86
C ALA A 119 4.71 5.48 -2.96
N ILE A 120 5.30 6.23 -2.04
CA ILE A 120 6.74 6.51 -2.02
C ILE A 120 7.52 5.21 -1.79
N GLY A 121 7.07 4.35 -0.87
CA GLY A 121 7.71 3.07 -0.59
C GLY A 121 7.70 2.13 -1.80
N LYS A 122 6.52 1.88 -2.37
CA LYS A 122 6.32 0.95 -3.50
C LYS A 122 6.92 1.49 -4.79
N LEU A 123 6.48 2.66 -5.25
CA LEU A 123 6.90 3.21 -6.54
C LEU A 123 8.27 3.87 -6.48
N GLY A 124 8.55 4.65 -5.44
CA GLY A 124 9.82 5.37 -5.30
C GLY A 124 10.98 4.43 -4.99
N PHE A 125 10.93 3.77 -3.84
CA PHE A 125 12.05 2.97 -3.35
C PHE A 125 12.20 1.61 -4.04
N VAL A 126 11.14 0.81 -4.07
CA VAL A 126 11.26 -0.55 -4.59
C VAL A 126 11.25 -0.58 -6.11
N PHE A 127 10.35 0.15 -6.77
CA PHE A 127 10.26 0.13 -8.23
C PHE A 127 11.34 1.00 -8.90
N ILE A 128 11.34 2.33 -8.68
CA ILE A 128 12.28 3.23 -9.37
C ILE A 128 13.70 2.95 -8.89
N ILE A 129 14.00 3.17 -7.61
CA ILE A 129 15.37 3.05 -7.11
C ILE A 129 15.84 1.59 -7.20
N GLY A 130 14.97 0.64 -6.86
CA GLY A 130 15.29 -0.79 -6.86
C GLY A 130 15.64 -1.37 -8.24
N ILE A 131 15.15 -0.80 -9.34
CA ILE A 131 15.52 -1.23 -10.71
C ILE A 131 16.65 -0.37 -11.28
N PHE A 132 16.52 0.96 -11.21
CA PHE A 132 17.45 1.86 -11.92
C PHE A 132 18.85 1.87 -11.30
N VAL A 133 18.98 1.79 -9.97
CA VAL A 133 20.30 1.76 -9.33
C VAL A 133 21.09 0.51 -9.73
N PRO A 134 20.57 -0.73 -9.62
CA PRO A 134 21.27 -1.89 -10.15
C PRO A 134 21.50 -1.80 -11.65
N LEU A 135 20.55 -1.27 -12.43
CA LEU A 135 20.75 -1.13 -13.88
C LEU A 135 21.99 -0.30 -14.21
N PHE A 136 22.16 0.88 -13.61
CA PHE A 136 23.32 1.75 -13.90
C PHE A 136 24.61 1.28 -13.23
N LEU A 137 24.53 0.84 -11.97
CA LEU A 137 25.72 0.58 -11.15
C LEU A 137 26.29 -0.82 -11.43
N ALA A 138 25.43 -1.83 -11.68
CA ALA A 138 25.90 -3.15 -12.09
C ALA A 138 26.42 -3.14 -13.53
N THR A 139 25.79 -2.38 -14.44
CA THR A 139 26.34 -2.24 -15.79
C THR A 139 27.65 -1.45 -15.79
N GLY A 140 27.79 -0.39 -14.99
CA GLY A 140 29.04 0.37 -14.90
C GLY A 140 30.20 -0.43 -14.29
N LEU A 141 30.01 -1.05 -13.12
CA LEU A 141 31.11 -1.74 -12.42
C LEU A 141 31.54 -3.06 -13.07
N ILE A 142 30.60 -3.81 -13.66
CA ILE A 142 30.87 -5.19 -14.09
C ILE A 142 31.08 -5.28 -15.60
N ARG A 143 30.36 -4.50 -16.40
CA ARG A 143 30.50 -4.54 -17.87
C ARG A 143 31.84 -4.01 -18.34
N ASP A 144 32.30 -2.88 -17.80
CA ASP A 144 33.52 -2.24 -18.30
C ASP A 144 34.76 -3.12 -18.01
N GLU A 145 34.77 -3.84 -16.89
CA GLU A 145 35.81 -4.82 -16.60
C GLU A 145 35.67 -6.13 -17.42
N MET A 146 34.44 -6.59 -17.72
CA MET A 146 34.25 -7.77 -18.58
C MET A 146 34.55 -7.47 -20.06
N SER A 147 34.29 -6.23 -20.50
CA SER A 147 34.53 -5.75 -21.88
C SER A 147 35.99 -5.41 -22.14
N SER A 148 36.72 -4.93 -21.12
CA SER A 148 38.11 -4.45 -21.27
C SER A 148 39.17 -5.55 -21.24
N GLY A 149 38.78 -6.83 -21.09
CA GLY A 149 39.72 -7.96 -21.12
C GLY A 149 40.67 -8.02 -19.91
N THR A 150 40.47 -7.18 -18.89
CA THR A 150 41.27 -7.17 -17.65
C THR A 150 41.09 -8.46 -16.83
N MET A 151 40.06 -9.24 -17.14
CA MET A 151 39.78 -10.56 -16.56
C MET A 151 40.93 -11.56 -16.75
N HIS A 152 41.67 -11.50 -17.86
CA HIS A 152 42.83 -12.37 -18.10
C HIS A 152 43.95 -12.16 -17.07
N TYR A 153 44.08 -10.94 -16.51
CA TYR A 153 45.10 -10.64 -15.52
C TYR A 153 44.71 -11.11 -14.11
N MET A 154 43.41 -11.14 -13.80
CA MET A 154 42.88 -11.58 -12.50
C MET A 154 42.77 -13.11 -12.36
N LEU A 155 42.60 -13.84 -13.47
CA LEU A 155 42.50 -15.31 -13.49
C LEU A 155 43.83 -16.06 -13.40
N SER A 156 44.95 -15.34 -13.27
CA SER A 156 46.28 -15.93 -13.11
C SER A 156 46.49 -16.63 -11.75
N LYS A 157 45.63 -16.38 -10.76
CA LYS A 157 45.60 -17.08 -9.46
C LYS A 157 44.45 -18.11 -9.41
N PRO A 158 44.63 -19.26 -8.73
CA PRO A 158 43.58 -20.26 -8.59
C PRO A 158 42.53 -19.79 -7.58
N ILE A 159 41.64 -18.90 -8.01
CA ILE A 159 40.43 -18.48 -7.30
C ILE A 159 39.23 -19.05 -8.06
N ALA A 160 38.23 -19.57 -7.34
CA ALA A 160 37.03 -20.08 -7.98
C ALA A 160 36.26 -18.91 -8.63
N ARG A 161 35.92 -19.06 -9.92
CA ARG A 161 35.35 -17.95 -10.73
C ARG A 161 33.99 -17.48 -10.22
N THR A 162 33.24 -18.36 -9.57
CA THR A 162 31.99 -18.06 -8.86
C THR A 162 32.21 -17.12 -7.67
N GLU A 163 33.38 -17.16 -7.02
CA GLU A 163 33.74 -16.27 -5.92
C GLU A 163 34.06 -14.87 -6.44
N VAL A 164 34.76 -14.75 -7.58
CA VAL A 164 35.03 -13.45 -8.22
C VAL A 164 33.72 -12.72 -8.56
N PHE A 165 32.74 -13.46 -9.08
CA PHE A 165 31.40 -12.93 -9.34
C PHE A 165 30.72 -12.49 -8.04
N LEU A 166 30.78 -13.31 -6.98
CA LEU A 166 30.20 -12.98 -5.68
C LEU A 166 30.83 -11.73 -5.05
N TYR A 167 32.16 -11.59 -5.06
CA TYR A 167 32.84 -10.41 -4.49
C TYR A 167 32.44 -9.10 -5.15
N ARG A 168 32.18 -9.12 -6.47
CA ARG A 168 31.69 -7.93 -7.19
C ARG A 168 30.29 -7.55 -6.79
N ILE A 169 29.41 -8.54 -6.65
CA ILE A 169 28.04 -8.33 -6.15
C ILE A 169 28.08 -7.79 -4.71
N LEU A 170 28.93 -8.35 -3.84
CA LEU A 170 29.10 -7.84 -2.48
C LEU A 170 29.63 -6.39 -2.46
N GLY A 171 30.56 -6.04 -3.35
CA GLY A 171 31.03 -4.66 -3.51
C GLY A 171 29.92 -3.70 -3.94
N TYR A 172 29.08 -4.12 -4.89
CA TYR A 172 27.89 -3.40 -5.32
C TYR A 172 26.90 -3.20 -4.15
N LEU A 173 26.55 -4.27 -3.43
CA LEU A 173 25.62 -4.22 -2.30
C LEU A 173 26.17 -3.37 -1.15
N GLY A 174 27.48 -3.41 -0.93
CA GLY A 174 28.17 -2.58 0.06
C GLY A 174 28.03 -1.08 -0.18
N ILE A 175 27.72 -0.64 -1.41
CA ILE A 175 27.42 0.76 -1.73
C ILE A 175 25.91 1.01 -1.70
N VAL A 176 25.14 0.13 -2.33
CA VAL A 176 23.70 0.36 -2.54
C VAL A 176 22.89 0.22 -1.25
N TRP A 177 23.18 -0.76 -0.40
CA TRP A 177 22.41 -0.97 0.83
C TRP A 177 22.57 0.18 1.83
N PRO A 178 23.78 0.70 2.11
CA PRO A 178 23.91 1.89 2.95
C PRO A 178 23.23 3.12 2.34
N TYR A 179 23.31 3.30 1.02
CA TYR A 179 22.63 4.40 0.34
C TYR A 179 21.11 4.33 0.51
N LEU A 180 20.51 3.15 0.29
CA LEU A 180 19.08 2.90 0.52
C LEU A 180 18.70 3.12 1.99
N ALA A 181 19.48 2.61 2.92
CA ALA A 181 19.21 2.75 4.36
C ALA A 181 19.19 4.23 4.79
N ILE A 182 20.12 5.04 4.29
CA ILE A 182 20.16 6.49 4.57
C ILE A 182 18.91 7.18 4.01
N LEU A 183 18.57 6.91 2.74
CA LEU A 183 17.41 7.54 2.11
C LEU A 183 16.10 7.16 2.80
N VAL A 184 15.90 5.88 3.09
CA VAL A 184 14.70 5.40 3.79
C VAL A 184 14.62 5.99 5.20
N PHE A 185 15.75 6.07 5.92
CA PHE A 185 15.76 6.66 7.25
C PHE A 185 15.38 8.15 7.23
N ILE A 186 15.86 8.90 6.24
CA ILE A 186 15.46 10.30 6.04
C ILE A 186 13.96 10.39 5.72
N SER A 187 13.45 9.55 4.83
CA SER A 187 12.02 9.51 4.50
C SER A 187 11.15 9.15 5.71
N ALA A 188 11.58 8.19 6.53
CA ALA A 188 10.91 7.80 7.76
C ALA A 188 10.88 8.94 8.78
N LEU A 189 11.96 9.72 8.89
CA LEU A 189 12.01 10.87 9.78
C LEU A 189 11.10 12.01 9.29
N VAL A 190 11.09 12.30 7.99
CA VAL A 190 10.25 13.35 7.41
C VAL A 190 8.77 13.00 7.55
N THR A 191 8.38 11.77 7.17
CA THR A 191 6.97 11.34 7.25
C THR A 191 6.49 11.17 8.69
N GLY A 192 7.32 10.64 9.59
CA GLY A 192 6.95 10.52 11.01
C GLY A 192 6.77 11.87 11.73
N LEU A 193 7.37 12.96 11.23
CA LEU A 193 7.18 14.33 11.73
C LEU A 193 6.03 15.08 11.03
N ALA A 194 5.75 14.74 9.77
CA ALA A 194 4.74 15.42 8.95
C ALA A 194 3.35 14.76 9.03
N GLY A 195 3.27 13.53 9.53
CA GLY A 195 2.03 12.79 9.65
C GLY A 195 1.07 13.42 10.66
N PRO A 196 -0.25 13.40 10.39
CA PRO A 196 -1.25 13.87 11.35
C PRO A 196 -1.20 12.97 12.59
N SER A 197 -0.94 13.50 13.78
CA SER A 197 -1.11 12.76 15.04
C SER A 197 -1.15 13.69 16.23
N ASP A 198 -1.74 13.22 17.32
CA ASP A 198 -1.70 13.90 18.62
C ASP A 198 -0.31 13.89 19.27
N SER A 199 0.57 13.02 18.77
CA SER A 199 1.93 12.86 19.25
C SER A 199 2.94 13.70 18.46
N PHE A 200 4.11 13.98 19.04
CA PHE A 200 5.17 14.69 18.32
C PHE A 200 5.80 13.85 17.19
N PHE A 201 5.74 12.51 17.25
CA PHE A 201 6.34 11.64 16.24
C PHE A 201 5.66 10.26 16.18
N ARG A 202 5.28 9.83 14.97
CA ARG A 202 4.62 8.54 14.72
C ARG A 202 5.64 7.40 14.59
N PHE A 203 5.92 6.71 15.70
CA PHE A 203 6.86 5.58 15.73
C PHE A 203 6.32 4.30 15.07
N SER A 204 5.01 4.10 15.01
CA SER A 204 4.38 2.91 14.40
C SER A 204 4.79 2.75 12.93
N GLU A 205 4.88 3.86 12.20
CA GLU A 205 5.19 3.91 10.76
C GLU A 205 6.63 3.46 10.44
N PHE A 206 7.51 3.42 11.44
CA PHE A 206 8.86 2.92 11.26
C PHE A 206 8.88 1.43 10.83
N GLY A 207 7.85 0.66 11.23
CA GLY A 207 7.70 -0.73 10.80
C GLY A 207 7.51 -0.88 9.28
N ILE A 208 6.76 0.04 8.67
CA ILE A 208 6.53 0.06 7.21
C ILE A 208 7.81 0.46 6.50
N TRP A 209 8.48 1.53 6.96
CA TRP A 209 9.75 1.97 6.37
C TRP A 209 10.85 0.92 6.46
N LEU A 210 10.95 0.20 7.59
CA LEU A 210 11.88 -0.92 7.71
C LEU A 210 11.57 -2.04 6.71
N SER A 211 10.29 -2.30 6.47
CA SER A 211 9.84 -3.30 5.49
C SER A 211 10.08 -2.84 4.05
N VAL A 212 9.91 -1.56 3.75
CA VAL A 212 10.29 -0.94 2.47
C VAL A 212 11.80 -1.06 2.24
N LEU A 213 12.62 -0.76 3.26
CA LEU A 213 14.07 -0.92 3.18
C LEU A 213 14.44 -2.37 2.90
N PHE A 214 13.85 -3.31 3.64
CA PHE A 214 14.09 -4.74 3.47
C PHE A 214 13.68 -5.22 2.07
N ALA A 215 12.50 -4.85 1.60
CA ALA A 215 12.02 -5.16 0.26
C ALA A 215 12.95 -4.57 -0.82
N ALA A 216 13.36 -3.31 -0.69
CA ALA A 216 14.29 -2.66 -1.61
C ALA A 216 15.69 -3.31 -1.61
N MET A 217 16.19 -3.75 -0.45
CA MET A 217 17.46 -4.47 -0.34
C MET A 217 17.41 -5.83 -1.06
N LEU A 218 16.31 -6.57 -0.95
CA LEU A 218 16.11 -7.82 -1.67
C LEU A 218 15.89 -7.59 -3.17
N ALA A 219 15.10 -6.58 -3.54
CA ALA A 219 14.89 -6.21 -4.94
C ALA A 219 16.22 -5.86 -5.62
N THR A 220 17.03 -4.99 -4.99
CA THR A 220 18.35 -4.61 -5.53
C THR A 220 19.33 -5.77 -5.58
N LEU A 221 19.25 -6.72 -4.65
CA LEU A 221 20.01 -7.98 -4.72
C LEU A 221 19.64 -8.79 -5.96
N VAL A 222 18.34 -9.06 -6.17
CA VAL A 222 17.87 -9.86 -7.30
C VAL A 222 18.13 -9.17 -8.62
N TYR A 223 17.79 -7.88 -8.75
CA TYR A 223 18.02 -7.12 -9.98
C TYR A 223 19.52 -6.93 -10.27
N GLY A 224 20.33 -6.67 -9.25
CA GLY A 224 21.78 -6.63 -9.38
C GLY A 224 22.31 -7.94 -9.97
N MET A 225 21.87 -9.07 -9.43
CA MET A 225 22.25 -10.40 -9.94
C MET A 225 21.74 -10.66 -11.36
N LEU A 226 20.51 -10.25 -11.67
CA LEU A 226 19.86 -10.45 -12.96
C LEU A 226 20.55 -9.67 -14.08
N PHE A 227 20.87 -8.39 -13.84
CA PHE A 227 21.58 -7.58 -14.83
C PHE A 227 23.04 -8.02 -15.00
N CYS A 228 23.68 -8.47 -13.93
CA CYS A 228 25.00 -9.10 -14.04
C CYS A 228 24.94 -10.37 -14.88
N PHE A 229 23.92 -11.21 -14.67
CA PHE A 229 23.68 -12.40 -15.46
C PHE A 229 23.47 -12.07 -16.95
N PHE A 230 22.65 -11.08 -17.30
CA PHE A 230 22.48 -10.63 -18.68
C PHE A 230 23.78 -10.08 -19.29
N GLY A 231 24.57 -9.35 -18.51
CA GLY A 231 25.89 -8.86 -18.91
C GLY A 231 26.87 -10.00 -19.23
N VAL A 232 26.81 -11.12 -18.49
CA VAL A 232 27.62 -12.32 -18.77
C VAL A 232 27.06 -13.06 -19.98
N LEU A 233 25.73 -13.17 -20.11
CA LEU A 233 25.07 -13.92 -21.18
C LEU A 233 25.38 -13.32 -22.56
N TRP A 234 25.33 -12.00 -22.70
CA TRP A 234 25.49 -11.34 -24.00
C TRP A 234 26.29 -10.04 -23.94
N ARG A 235 27.11 -9.77 -24.98
CA ARG A 235 27.93 -8.53 -25.11
C ARG A 235 27.09 -7.25 -25.05
N TYR A 236 25.82 -7.33 -25.46
CA TYR A 236 24.84 -6.25 -25.38
C TYR A 236 23.73 -6.54 -24.36
N GLY A 237 24.03 -7.24 -23.26
CA GLY A 237 23.05 -7.64 -22.24
C GLY A 237 22.16 -6.51 -21.70
N VAL A 238 22.62 -5.25 -21.78
CA VAL A 238 21.82 -4.05 -21.47
C VAL A 238 20.54 -3.97 -22.32
N ILE A 239 20.58 -4.42 -23.58
CA ILE A 239 19.41 -4.43 -24.47
C ILE A 239 18.33 -5.39 -23.93
N LEU A 240 18.72 -6.48 -23.26
CA LEU A 240 17.77 -7.42 -22.63
C LEU A 240 17.16 -6.86 -21.34
N ALA A 241 17.84 -5.92 -20.68
CA ALA A 241 17.32 -5.28 -19.47
C ALA A 241 16.13 -4.34 -19.76
N ILE A 242 16.06 -3.74 -20.95
CA ILE A 242 14.99 -2.82 -21.35
C ILE A 242 13.60 -3.50 -21.40
N PRO A 243 13.38 -4.59 -22.17
CA PRO A 243 12.08 -5.25 -22.19
C PRO A 243 11.73 -5.86 -20.83
N PHE A 244 12.74 -6.26 -20.05
CA PHE A 244 12.53 -6.74 -18.69
C PHE A 244 12.08 -5.62 -17.73
N ALA A 245 12.68 -4.43 -17.81
CA ALA A 245 12.22 -3.28 -17.04
C ALA A 245 10.78 -2.87 -17.42
N ALA A 246 10.42 -2.96 -18.71
CA ALA A 246 9.04 -2.74 -19.15
C ALA A 246 8.07 -3.80 -18.60
N TRP A 247 8.50 -5.06 -18.52
CA TRP A 247 7.74 -6.13 -17.87
C TRP A 247 7.52 -5.84 -16.37
N GLU A 248 8.58 -5.48 -15.64
CA GLU A 248 8.49 -5.16 -14.21
C GLU A 248 7.61 -3.92 -13.96
N LEU A 249 7.60 -2.93 -14.85
CA LEU A 249 6.66 -1.80 -14.77
C LEU A 249 5.21 -2.25 -14.88
N GLY A 250 4.90 -3.11 -15.86
CA GLY A 250 3.55 -3.66 -16.02
C GLY A 250 3.10 -4.45 -14.79
N MET A 251 4.00 -5.22 -14.19
CA MET A 251 3.73 -6.01 -12.99
C MET A 251 3.60 -5.14 -11.74
N ALA A 252 4.34 -4.04 -11.62
CA ALA A 252 4.19 -3.09 -10.52
C ALA A 252 2.79 -2.46 -10.50
N LEU A 253 2.29 -2.02 -11.66
CA LEU A 253 0.96 -1.43 -11.80
C LEU A 253 -0.14 -2.47 -11.59
N LEU A 254 0.06 -3.68 -12.10
CA LEU A 254 -0.87 -4.78 -11.93
C LEU A 254 -0.95 -5.24 -10.47
N SER A 255 0.14 -5.17 -9.71
CA SER A 255 0.15 -5.49 -8.27
C SER A 255 -0.69 -4.52 -7.43
N MET A 256 -0.90 -3.29 -7.91
CA MET A 256 -1.73 -2.29 -7.22
C MET A 256 -3.20 -2.45 -7.57
N GLY A 257 -3.50 -2.70 -8.85
CA GLY A 257 -4.88 -2.87 -9.32
C GLY A 257 -5.47 -4.27 -9.16
N MET A 258 -4.63 -5.32 -9.18
CA MET A 258 -5.05 -6.73 -9.11
C MET A 258 -3.97 -7.57 -8.41
N PRO A 259 -3.82 -7.45 -7.08
CA PRO A 259 -2.76 -8.11 -6.32
C PRO A 259 -2.81 -9.64 -6.35
N ASP A 260 -3.97 -10.24 -6.58
CA ASP A 260 -4.15 -11.71 -6.61
C ASP A 260 -3.80 -12.35 -7.96
N ALA A 261 -3.43 -11.53 -8.95
CA ALA A 261 -3.10 -12.02 -10.26
C ALA A 261 -1.88 -12.95 -10.20
N SER A 262 -2.10 -14.23 -10.54
CA SER A 262 -1.05 -15.26 -10.54
C SER A 262 0.20 -14.90 -11.37
N ILE A 263 0.06 -14.02 -12.36
CA ILE A 263 1.15 -13.54 -13.21
C ILE A 263 2.20 -12.73 -12.43
N LEU A 264 1.83 -12.10 -11.31
CA LEU A 264 2.74 -11.34 -10.44
C LEU A 264 3.84 -12.23 -9.84
N ARG A 265 3.58 -13.54 -9.73
CA ARG A 265 4.52 -14.52 -9.18
C ARG A 265 5.76 -14.72 -10.07
N PHE A 266 5.71 -14.27 -11.32
CA PHE A 266 6.85 -14.29 -12.25
C PHE A 266 7.70 -13.01 -12.19
N SER A 267 7.32 -12.03 -11.39
CA SER A 267 7.96 -10.73 -11.31
C SER A 267 8.72 -10.56 -9.99
N VAL A 268 9.89 -9.93 -10.07
CA VAL A 268 10.68 -9.59 -8.88
C VAL A 268 9.98 -8.47 -8.09
N ILE A 269 9.36 -7.50 -8.79
CA ILE A 269 8.61 -6.43 -8.13
C ILE A 269 7.38 -6.97 -7.41
N GLY A 270 6.65 -7.92 -7.99
CA GLY A 270 5.46 -8.52 -7.38
C GLY A 270 5.75 -9.09 -5.98
N TRP A 271 6.80 -9.91 -5.86
CA TRP A 271 7.24 -10.45 -4.57
C TRP A 271 7.71 -9.35 -3.61
N SER A 272 8.38 -8.31 -4.11
CA SER A 272 8.86 -7.21 -3.28
C SER A 272 7.71 -6.35 -2.74
N LEU A 273 6.66 -6.13 -3.54
CA LEU A 273 5.46 -5.41 -3.13
C LEU A 273 4.65 -6.21 -2.11
N THR A 274 4.58 -7.54 -2.26
CA THR A 274 3.94 -8.43 -1.27
C THR A 274 4.55 -8.27 0.13
N ILE A 275 5.85 -7.98 0.25
CA ILE A 275 6.52 -7.70 1.54
C ILE A 275 5.99 -6.39 2.15
N ILE A 276 5.82 -5.34 1.34
CA ILE A 276 5.29 -4.04 1.80
C ILE A 276 3.82 -4.17 2.19
N ASP A 277 3.02 -4.84 1.37
CA ASP A 277 1.60 -5.07 1.63
C ASP A 277 1.37 -5.85 2.91
N SER A 278 2.17 -6.90 3.11
CA SER A 278 2.15 -7.68 4.35
C SER A 278 2.53 -6.82 5.57
N ALA A 279 3.49 -5.91 5.42
CA ALA A 279 3.90 -5.03 6.50
C ALA A 279 2.87 -3.95 6.81
N ALA A 280 2.21 -3.41 5.79
CA ALA A 280 1.14 -2.42 5.94
C ALA A 280 0.01 -2.99 6.79
N MET A 281 -0.45 -4.21 6.51
CA MET A 281 -1.50 -4.88 7.31
C MET A 281 -1.05 -5.26 8.73
N LEU A 282 0.25 -5.44 8.97
CA LEU A 282 0.78 -5.73 10.31
C LEU A 282 0.92 -4.47 11.17
N VAL A 283 1.19 -3.33 10.55
CA VAL A 283 1.38 -2.04 11.24
C VAL A 283 0.07 -1.28 11.38
N TRP A 284 -0.79 -1.35 10.36
CA TRP A 284 -2.12 -0.77 10.29
C TRP A 284 -3.16 -1.90 10.18
N PRO A 285 -3.54 -2.54 11.30
CA PRO A 285 -4.52 -3.62 11.29
C PRO A 285 -5.91 -3.16 10.86
N ASP A 286 -6.19 -1.87 11.00
CA ASP A 286 -7.41 -1.16 10.62
C ASP A 286 -7.45 -0.76 9.14
N LEU A 287 -6.38 -1.00 8.36
CA LEU A 287 -6.24 -0.46 7.00
C LEU A 287 -7.43 -0.77 6.07
N ASP A 288 -7.90 -2.02 6.08
CA ASP A 288 -9.01 -2.44 5.23
C ASP A 288 -10.35 -1.79 5.65
N LEU A 289 -10.58 -1.68 6.97
CA LEU A 289 -11.78 -1.01 7.51
C LEU A 289 -11.72 0.49 7.24
N PHE A 290 -10.55 1.10 7.40
CA PHE A 290 -10.33 2.52 7.16
C PHE A 290 -10.56 2.90 5.69
N VAL A 291 -10.13 2.06 4.75
CA VAL A 291 -10.49 2.23 3.33
C VAL A 291 -12.01 2.14 3.14
N GLN A 292 -12.68 1.19 3.80
CA GLN A 292 -14.14 1.04 3.69
C GLN A 292 -14.88 2.29 4.21
N MET A 293 -14.48 2.84 5.35
CA MET A 293 -15.04 4.07 5.92
C MET A 293 -15.06 5.21 4.90
N GLY A 294 -13.92 5.51 4.28
CA GLY A 294 -13.85 6.59 3.30
C GLY A 294 -14.52 6.27 1.96
N THR A 295 -14.73 5.00 1.61
CA THR A 295 -15.55 4.64 0.45
C THR A 295 -17.04 4.76 0.73
N TRP A 296 -17.46 4.56 1.97
CA TRP A 296 -18.85 4.70 2.41
C TRP A 296 -19.24 6.18 2.56
N GLY A 297 -18.41 6.98 3.23
CA GLY A 297 -18.55 8.45 3.21
C GLY A 297 -19.86 8.99 3.80
N GLY A 298 -20.37 8.37 4.87
CA GLY A 298 -21.51 8.86 5.66
C GLY A 298 -22.83 8.92 4.89
N ASP A 299 -23.48 7.77 4.67
CA ASP A 299 -24.72 7.60 3.85
C ASP A 299 -24.50 7.47 2.31
N GLY A 300 -23.25 7.36 1.87
CA GLY A 300 -22.91 7.11 0.47
C GLY A 300 -23.00 5.64 0.06
N ASP A 301 -23.81 5.35 -0.95
CA ASP A 301 -23.74 4.10 -1.73
C ASP A 301 -22.42 4.14 -2.53
N GLY A 302 -21.30 3.79 -1.86
CA GLY A 302 -19.90 3.90 -2.28
C GLY A 302 -19.51 3.12 -3.55
N THR A 303 -20.51 2.70 -4.33
CA THR A 303 -20.42 1.86 -5.52
C THR A 303 -20.95 2.55 -6.79
N GLY A 304 -21.48 3.77 -6.70
CA GLY A 304 -21.98 4.55 -7.84
C GLY A 304 -20.90 5.27 -8.67
N LEU A 305 -21.18 5.52 -9.96
CA LEU A 305 -20.36 6.37 -10.87
C LEU A 305 -20.16 7.82 -10.35
N PHE A 306 -20.94 8.21 -9.33
CA PHE A 306 -20.92 9.49 -8.62
C PHE A 306 -20.94 9.28 -7.08
N GLY A 307 -20.36 8.19 -6.58
CA GLY A 307 -20.30 7.92 -5.13
C GLY A 307 -19.57 9.03 -4.37
N SER A 308 -20.07 9.36 -3.18
CA SER A 308 -19.53 10.35 -2.23
C SER A 308 -18.34 9.80 -1.44
N SER A 309 -17.35 9.20 -2.11
CA SER A 309 -16.15 8.77 -1.39
C SER A 309 -15.36 9.99 -0.89
N ILE A 310 -14.94 9.96 0.36
CA ILE A 310 -14.15 11.02 0.98
C ILE A 310 -12.80 11.17 0.25
N GLU A 311 -12.30 12.40 0.16
CA GLU A 311 -11.00 12.67 -0.44
C GLU A 311 -9.89 11.83 0.23
N GLY A 312 -9.02 11.22 -0.57
CA GLY A 312 -7.95 10.35 -0.05
C GLY A 312 -8.31 8.86 0.04
N ALA A 313 -9.59 8.48 0.04
CA ALA A 313 -10.00 7.07 0.05
C ALA A 313 -9.57 6.32 -1.22
N VAL A 314 -9.76 6.93 -2.39
CA VAL A 314 -9.37 6.37 -3.70
C VAL A 314 -7.85 6.13 -3.84
N PRO A 315 -6.96 7.11 -3.57
CA PRO A 315 -5.54 6.84 -3.64
C PRO A 315 -5.09 5.84 -2.58
N LEU A 316 -5.69 5.85 -1.38
CA LEU A 316 -5.38 4.85 -0.36
C LEU A 316 -5.75 3.45 -0.83
N SER A 317 -6.98 3.25 -1.34
CA SER A 317 -7.44 1.95 -1.84
C SER A 317 -6.60 1.42 -3.01
N TYR A 318 -6.09 2.31 -3.86
CA TYR A 318 -5.19 1.93 -4.96
C TYR A 318 -3.80 1.48 -4.46
N PHE A 319 -3.26 2.13 -3.42
CA PHE A 319 -1.94 1.80 -2.89
C PHE A 319 -1.96 0.76 -1.78
N SER A 320 -3.08 0.55 -1.09
CA SER A 320 -3.29 -0.56 -0.16
C SER A 320 -3.66 -1.80 -0.97
N SER A 321 -2.90 -2.88 -0.83
CA SER A 321 -3.19 -4.12 -1.53
C SER A 321 -3.04 -5.29 -0.55
N LYS A 322 -3.85 -6.33 -0.71
CA LYS A 322 -3.68 -7.56 0.04
C LYS A 322 -2.48 -8.35 -0.50
N PRO A 323 -1.74 -9.11 0.33
CA PRO A 323 -0.69 -9.99 -0.16
C PRO A 323 -1.24 -11.00 -1.18
N GLY A 324 -0.67 -11.07 -2.39
CA GLY A 324 -1.15 -11.90 -3.52
C GLY A 324 -0.98 -13.42 -3.40
N LEU A 325 -1.03 -13.93 -2.16
CA LEU A 325 -0.84 -15.34 -1.79
C LEU A 325 -2.13 -15.99 -1.26
N GLY A 326 -3.30 -15.34 -1.41
CA GLY A 326 -4.60 -15.81 -0.93
C GLY A 326 -4.76 -15.63 0.58
N ASP A 327 -5.50 -16.53 1.24
CA ASP A 327 -5.80 -16.51 2.69
C ASP A 327 -4.60 -16.73 3.64
N ILE A 328 -3.37 -16.55 3.13
CA ILE A 328 -2.16 -16.69 3.93
C ILE A 328 -1.96 -15.41 4.75
N GLY A 329 -1.87 -15.56 6.08
CA GLY A 329 -1.68 -14.44 6.99
C GLY A 329 -0.48 -13.55 6.61
N PRO A 330 -0.54 -12.23 6.87
CA PRO A 330 0.44 -11.26 6.36
C PRO A 330 1.90 -11.64 6.69
N PHE A 331 2.14 -12.10 7.92
CA PHE A 331 3.48 -12.51 8.34
C PHE A 331 4.05 -13.67 7.52
N LEU A 332 3.25 -14.69 7.22
CA LEU A 332 3.70 -15.84 6.44
C LEU A 332 3.91 -15.46 4.96
N SER A 333 3.05 -14.59 4.43
CA SER A 333 3.19 -14.03 3.09
C SER A 333 4.52 -13.27 2.92
N MET A 334 4.89 -12.44 3.90
CA MET A 334 6.17 -11.75 3.95
C MET A 334 7.37 -12.72 3.94
N LEU A 335 7.30 -13.80 4.75
CA LEU A 335 8.36 -14.81 4.81
C LEU A 335 8.52 -15.57 3.49
N ILE A 336 7.41 -15.98 2.87
CA ILE A 336 7.41 -16.68 1.58
C ILE A 336 8.02 -15.79 0.51
N ALA A 337 7.57 -14.53 0.40
CA ALA A 337 8.10 -13.57 -0.57
C ALA A 337 9.61 -13.36 -0.41
N SER A 338 10.08 -13.22 0.84
CA SER A 338 11.50 -13.08 1.16
C SER A 338 12.31 -14.30 0.72
N LEU A 339 11.82 -15.50 1.01
CA LEU A 339 12.46 -16.75 0.63
C LEU A 339 12.52 -16.91 -0.88
N VAL A 340 11.45 -16.57 -1.60
CA VAL A 340 11.41 -16.62 -3.05
C VAL A 340 12.46 -15.67 -3.66
N LEU A 341 12.57 -14.43 -3.18
CA LEU A 341 13.58 -13.48 -3.66
C LEU A 341 15.02 -13.97 -3.40
N ILE A 342 15.29 -14.56 -2.23
CA ILE A 342 16.60 -15.14 -1.91
C ILE A 342 16.92 -16.32 -2.84
N VAL A 343 15.93 -17.20 -3.09
CA VAL A 343 16.08 -18.34 -4.01
C VAL A 343 16.34 -17.87 -5.44
N GLN A 344 15.65 -16.82 -5.90
CA GLN A 344 15.89 -16.21 -7.21
C GLN A 344 17.31 -15.65 -7.31
N ALA A 345 17.78 -14.91 -6.30
CA ALA A 345 19.15 -14.40 -6.25
C ALA A 345 20.19 -15.51 -6.27
N ALA A 346 19.98 -16.59 -5.49
CA ALA A 346 20.86 -17.75 -5.47
C ALA A 346 20.86 -18.51 -6.80
N GLY A 347 19.70 -18.64 -7.45
CA GLY A 347 19.59 -19.23 -8.78
C GLY A 347 20.38 -18.45 -9.84
N LEU A 348 20.21 -17.13 -9.87
CA LEU A 348 20.94 -16.24 -10.79
C LEU A 348 22.45 -16.29 -10.55
N TRP A 349 22.87 -16.37 -9.29
CA TRP A 349 24.28 -16.54 -8.94
C TRP A 349 24.88 -17.83 -9.51
N LEU A 350 24.22 -18.96 -9.25
CA LEU A 350 24.71 -20.28 -9.67
C LEU A 350 24.75 -20.39 -11.19
N ILE A 351 23.68 -19.97 -11.88
CA ILE A 351 23.60 -20.04 -13.35
C ILE A 351 24.61 -19.07 -13.98
N GLY A 352 24.73 -17.84 -13.47
CA GLY A 352 25.71 -16.86 -13.93
C GLY A 352 27.15 -17.36 -13.80
N GLY A 353 27.45 -18.00 -12.66
CA GLY A 353 28.74 -18.65 -12.42
C GLY A 353 29.05 -19.79 -13.39
N LEU A 354 28.06 -20.60 -13.75
CA LEU A 354 28.21 -21.70 -14.71
C LEU A 354 28.45 -21.19 -16.14
N LEU A 355 27.71 -20.18 -16.59
CA LEU A 355 27.87 -19.60 -17.94
C LEU A 355 29.25 -18.96 -18.13
N PHE A 356 29.75 -18.30 -17.08
CA PHE A 356 31.07 -17.69 -17.08
C PHE A 356 32.20 -18.72 -17.28
N LYS A 357 32.01 -19.95 -16.81
CA LYS A 357 32.95 -21.06 -17.03
C LYS A 357 32.99 -21.52 -18.49
N GLY A 358 31.88 -21.40 -19.23
CA GLY A 358 31.75 -21.90 -20.60
C GLY A 358 32.36 -21.02 -21.68
N LYS A 359 32.49 -19.70 -21.45
CA LYS A 359 32.91 -18.72 -22.48
C LYS A 359 34.40 -18.62 -22.77
N GLU A 360 35.26 -19.31 -22.02
CA GLU A 360 36.73 -19.26 -22.22
C GLU A 360 37.30 -20.51 -22.92
N ILE A 361 36.45 -21.39 -23.44
CA ILE A 361 36.89 -22.58 -24.20
C ILE A 361 37.05 -22.25 -25.71
N GLU A 362 36.80 -21.01 -26.13
CA GLU A 362 36.98 -20.53 -27.52
C GLU A 362 38.09 -19.49 -27.66
#